data_AF-A0A958V064-F1
#
_entry.id   AF-A0A958V064-F1
#
_cell.length_a   1.000
_cell.length_b   1.000
_cell.length_c   1.000
_cell.angle_alpha   90.00
_cell.angle_beta   90.00
_cell.angle_gamma   90.00
#
_symmetry.space_group_name_H-M   'P 1'
#
loop_
_entity.id
_entity.type
_entity.pdbx_description
1 polymer ?
#
loop_
_entity_poly.entity_id
_entity_poly.type
_entity_poly.pdbx_seq_one_letter_code
_entity_poly.pdbx_strand_id
1 'polypeptide(L)'
;MKYLNAPDSIEYRDRHFNFKYEKGFLFHSKCFHGVAGDFPIGFLIWNLQEPRSNNIINVDISNSTGTTIGIKHLKLIDKKDVLNNWFNRPENSKDYILPALSNGITVKQGNADTRHRARPDFLASICSKGNDFQNAKYVTILSSPNVSAGAFTVTENIFDKSLVLFAVRKIPKPTWLNDRNQFLIPNKILPTEFINDCIIWSLFSNSNQTTSLRSVKYFNRIYNIRNNFFPFTIDEIKKWEIRDPDMKIEMVNDTDRFVANWISKNTISEESKRVLSAGRIVYKAFFSNINKMATHKWKIESWDAGWYQIRRCLVEHGIGKDELEELSKMHDLLGTKILPQIEEYGFLDKDEVFDEI
;
A
#
# COMPACT_ATOMS: atom_id res chain seq x y z
N MET A 1 4.91 -23.89 5.66
CA MET A 1 3.89 -23.21 4.84
C MET A 1 4.49 -22.49 3.64
N LYS A 2 5.53 -21.65 3.75
CA LYS A 2 6.11 -20.92 2.59
C LYS A 2 6.48 -21.82 1.40
N TYR A 3 7.07 -22.99 1.65
CA TYR A 3 7.42 -23.94 0.59
C TYR A 3 6.21 -24.46 -0.20
N LEU A 4 4.98 -24.26 0.28
CA LEU A 4 3.73 -24.66 -0.37
C LEU A 4 3.07 -23.50 -1.12
N ASN A 5 3.08 -22.30 -0.57
CA ASN A 5 2.25 -21.20 -1.07
C ASN A 5 3.03 -19.93 -1.45
N ALA A 6 4.32 -19.84 -1.17
CA ALA A 6 5.12 -18.71 -1.59
C ALA A 6 5.40 -18.78 -3.09
N PRO A 7 5.29 -17.66 -3.85
CA PRO A 7 5.49 -17.66 -5.30
C PRO A 7 6.89 -18.16 -5.71
N ASP A 8 7.90 -17.87 -4.91
CA ASP A 8 9.29 -18.27 -5.16
C ASP A 8 9.55 -19.76 -4.89
N SER A 9 8.62 -20.46 -4.23
CA SER A 9 8.74 -21.89 -3.92
C SER A 9 7.96 -22.80 -4.87
N ILE A 10 7.23 -22.24 -5.83
CA ILE A 10 6.35 -22.98 -6.74
C ILE A 10 7.12 -24.02 -7.55
N GLU A 11 8.28 -23.65 -8.11
CA GLU A 11 9.09 -24.58 -8.91
C GLU A 11 9.58 -25.76 -8.07
N TYR A 12 10.04 -25.51 -6.84
CA TYR A 12 10.44 -26.57 -5.91
C TYR A 12 9.24 -27.45 -5.55
N ARG A 13 8.13 -26.84 -5.14
CA ARG A 13 6.89 -27.53 -4.76
C ARG A 13 6.43 -28.49 -5.85
N ASP A 14 6.30 -27.99 -7.08
CA ASP A 14 5.65 -28.74 -8.16
C ASP A 14 6.60 -29.72 -8.85
N ARG A 15 7.92 -29.46 -8.88
CA ARG A 15 8.90 -30.37 -9.49
C ARG A 15 9.53 -31.37 -8.55
N HIS A 16 9.71 -31.00 -7.27
CA HIS A 16 10.52 -31.79 -6.33
C HIS A 16 9.74 -32.23 -5.08
N PHE A 17 8.71 -31.49 -4.68
CA PHE A 17 7.95 -31.76 -3.45
C PHE A 17 6.46 -32.02 -3.74
N ASN A 18 6.19 -32.86 -4.73
CA ASN A 18 4.84 -33.16 -5.20
C ASN A 18 4.24 -34.40 -4.51
N PHE A 19 4.14 -34.37 -3.18
CA PHE A 19 3.66 -35.50 -2.38
C PHE A 19 2.22 -35.32 -1.91
N LYS A 20 1.54 -36.42 -1.66
CA LYS A 20 0.18 -36.41 -1.10
C LYS A 20 0.21 -35.93 0.35
N TYR A 21 -0.62 -34.93 0.63
CA TYR A 21 -0.88 -34.50 1.99
C TYR A 21 -1.81 -35.49 2.69
N GLU A 22 -1.46 -35.90 3.91
CA GLU A 22 -2.28 -36.82 4.71
C GLU A 22 -3.02 -36.10 5.83
N LYS A 23 -2.28 -35.41 6.72
CA LYS A 23 -2.86 -34.67 7.85
C LYS A 23 -1.89 -33.63 8.39
N GLY A 24 -2.38 -32.72 9.21
CA GLY A 24 -1.56 -31.70 9.84
C GLY A 24 -2.41 -30.69 10.58
N PHE A 25 -1.74 -29.86 11.37
CA PHE A 25 -2.37 -28.81 12.16
C PHE A 25 -1.51 -27.55 12.20
N LEU A 26 -2.14 -26.41 12.46
CA LEU A 26 -1.55 -25.10 12.67
C LEU A 26 -1.69 -24.68 14.12
N PHE A 27 -0.62 -24.11 14.68
CA PHE A 27 -0.61 -23.43 15.95
C PHE A 27 -0.21 -21.97 15.77
N HIS A 28 -0.70 -21.13 16.68
CA HIS A 28 -0.18 -19.78 16.80
C HIS A 28 1.27 -19.83 17.33
N SER A 29 2.16 -19.03 16.72
CA SER A 29 3.56 -18.87 17.14
C SER A 29 3.77 -18.67 18.66
N LYS A 30 2.85 -18.00 19.35
CA LYS A 30 2.91 -17.70 20.79
C LYS A 30 2.66 -18.91 21.70
N CYS A 31 2.30 -20.07 21.14
CA CYS A 31 2.30 -21.33 21.89
C CYS A 31 3.72 -21.79 22.28
N PHE A 32 4.77 -21.22 21.67
CA PHE A 32 6.16 -21.55 21.95
C PHE A 32 6.82 -20.47 22.80
N HIS A 33 7.48 -20.89 23.88
CA HIS A 33 8.20 -19.98 24.78
C HIS A 33 9.28 -19.19 24.03
N GLY A 34 9.36 -17.88 24.28
CA GLY A 34 10.36 -16.98 23.70
C GLY A 34 10.08 -16.47 22.28
N VAL A 35 8.95 -16.82 21.67
CA VAL A 35 8.59 -16.35 20.32
C VAL A 35 7.82 -15.03 20.39
N ALA A 36 8.44 -13.94 19.92
CA ALA A 36 7.81 -12.62 19.86
C ALA A 36 6.94 -12.38 18.60
N GLY A 37 7.16 -13.15 17.54
CA GLY A 37 6.47 -12.96 16.26
C GLY A 37 5.03 -13.48 16.25
N ASP A 38 4.25 -13.00 15.29
CA ASP A 38 2.82 -13.29 15.14
C ASP A 38 2.57 -13.98 13.79
N PHE A 39 2.58 -15.32 13.78
CA PHE A 39 2.53 -16.11 12.55
C PHE A 39 2.08 -17.56 12.81
N PRO A 40 1.71 -18.35 11.78
CA PRO A 40 1.29 -19.72 11.96
C PRO A 40 2.51 -20.64 11.91
N ILE A 41 2.55 -21.60 12.83
CA ILE A 41 3.48 -22.74 12.82
C ILE A 41 2.68 -23.97 12.42
N GLY A 42 3.10 -24.68 11.38
CA GLY A 42 2.37 -25.84 10.87
C GLY A 42 3.20 -27.11 10.96
N PHE A 43 2.57 -28.17 11.46
CA PHE A 43 3.08 -29.55 11.42
C PHE A 43 2.27 -30.31 10.39
N LEU A 44 2.93 -30.75 9.32
CA LEU A 44 2.28 -31.33 8.14
C LEU A 44 2.88 -32.71 7.86
N ILE A 45 2.03 -33.70 7.66
CA ILE A 45 2.36 -35.09 7.37
C ILE A 45 2.09 -35.35 5.89
N TRP A 46 3.10 -35.90 5.22
CA TRP A 46 3.09 -36.18 3.79
C TRP A 46 3.35 -37.66 3.55
N ASN A 47 2.59 -38.25 2.64
CA ASN A 47 2.88 -39.57 2.10
C ASN A 47 3.81 -39.41 0.89
N LEU A 48 5.06 -39.81 1.07
CA LEU A 48 6.10 -39.65 0.05
C LEU A 48 6.02 -40.69 -1.09
N GLN A 49 5.19 -41.73 -0.94
CA GLN A 49 4.98 -42.75 -1.96
C GLN A 49 3.90 -42.35 -2.97
N GLU A 50 3.00 -41.46 -2.59
CA GLU A 50 1.88 -41.02 -3.41
C GLU A 50 2.07 -39.58 -3.89
N PRO A 51 1.82 -39.28 -5.18
CA PRO A 51 1.85 -37.92 -5.66
C PRO A 51 0.65 -37.11 -5.14
N ARG A 52 0.78 -35.79 -5.12
CA ARG A 52 -0.32 -34.87 -4.77
C ARG A 52 -1.52 -35.09 -5.69
N SER A 53 -2.71 -35.19 -5.11
CA SER A 53 -3.98 -35.32 -5.85
C SER A 53 -4.72 -33.98 -6.05
N ASN A 54 -4.58 -33.04 -5.12
CA ASN A 54 -5.34 -31.78 -5.09
C ASN A 54 -4.43 -30.56 -4.89
N ASN A 55 -4.86 -29.40 -5.39
CA ASN A 55 -4.19 -28.11 -5.18
C ASN A 55 -4.71 -27.37 -3.93
N ILE A 56 -5.53 -28.00 -3.11
CA ILE A 56 -6.01 -27.46 -1.83
C ILE A 56 -5.62 -28.46 -0.75
N ILE A 57 -5.07 -27.95 0.34
CA ILE A 57 -4.69 -28.73 1.51
C ILE A 57 -5.51 -28.24 2.69
N ASN A 58 -6.25 -29.15 3.33
CA ASN A 58 -7.03 -28.85 4.51
C ASN A 58 -6.18 -29.11 5.76
N VAL A 59 -5.87 -28.07 6.52
CA VAL A 59 -5.03 -28.15 7.72
C VAL A 59 -5.85 -27.74 8.93
N ASP A 60 -5.87 -28.58 9.96
CA ASP A 60 -6.57 -28.28 11.20
C ASP A 60 -5.98 -27.01 11.84
N ILE A 61 -6.81 -26.16 12.44
CA ILE A 61 -6.38 -25.02 13.22
C ILE A 61 -6.52 -25.41 14.68
N SER A 62 -5.41 -25.43 15.43
CA SER A 62 -5.40 -25.83 16.84
C SER A 62 -5.20 -24.63 17.76
N ASN A 63 -5.93 -24.61 18.89
CA ASN A 63 -5.74 -23.63 19.96
C ASN A 63 -4.56 -24.03 20.88
N SER A 64 -4.27 -23.24 21.91
CA SER A 64 -3.15 -23.51 22.83
C SER A 64 -3.29 -24.77 23.68
N THR A 65 -4.47 -25.38 23.76
CA THR A 65 -4.70 -26.66 24.46
C THR A 65 -4.58 -27.87 23.54
N GLY A 66 -4.33 -27.66 22.24
CA GLY A 66 -4.24 -28.71 21.22
C GLY A 66 -5.60 -29.14 20.66
N THR A 67 -6.68 -28.43 20.97
CA THR A 67 -8.01 -28.70 20.42
C THR A 67 -8.14 -28.06 19.05
N THR A 68 -8.67 -28.80 18.07
CA THR A 68 -9.02 -28.25 16.75
C THR A 68 -10.23 -27.32 16.88
N ILE A 69 -10.11 -26.11 16.33
CA ILE A 69 -11.10 -25.03 16.38
C ILE A 69 -11.53 -24.56 14.98
N GLY A 70 -11.12 -25.27 13.94
CA GLY A 70 -11.44 -24.95 12.55
C GLY A 70 -10.47 -25.57 11.58
N ILE A 71 -10.63 -25.23 10.30
CA ILE A 71 -9.87 -25.76 9.19
C ILE A 71 -9.37 -24.59 8.33
N LYS A 72 -8.08 -24.60 8.02
CA LYS A 72 -7.49 -23.74 7.00
C LYS A 72 -7.40 -24.50 5.68
N HIS A 73 -8.07 -23.98 4.65
CA HIS A 73 -7.91 -24.38 3.27
C HIS A 73 -6.71 -23.66 2.67
N LEU A 74 -5.56 -24.33 2.62
CA LEU A 74 -4.37 -23.78 1.97
C LEU A 74 -4.42 -24.10 0.48
N LYS A 75 -4.76 -23.11 -0.34
CA LYS A 75 -4.66 -23.22 -1.79
C LYS A 75 -3.21 -23.07 -2.26
N LEU A 76 -2.78 -24.00 -3.10
CA LEU A 76 -1.49 -23.98 -3.76
C LEU A 76 -1.60 -23.09 -5.01
N ILE A 77 -1.10 -21.86 -4.88
CA ILE A 77 -1.21 -20.85 -5.93
C ILE A 77 -0.21 -21.04 -7.06
N ASP A 78 -0.54 -20.53 -8.25
CA ASP A 78 0.40 -20.41 -9.37
C ASP A 78 1.08 -19.02 -9.38
N LYS A 79 2.27 -18.94 -9.98
CA LYS A 79 3.04 -17.70 -10.07
C LYS A 79 2.30 -16.63 -10.88
N LYS A 80 1.46 -17.04 -11.84
CA LYS A 80 0.67 -16.14 -12.67
C LYS A 80 -0.50 -15.50 -11.91
N ASP A 81 -0.95 -16.11 -10.81
CA ASP A 81 -2.15 -15.68 -10.08
C ASP A 81 -1.85 -14.59 -9.03
N VAL A 82 -0.57 -14.32 -8.75
CA VAL A 82 -0.16 -13.38 -7.70
C VAL A 82 -0.45 -11.94 -8.11
N LEU A 83 -1.01 -11.15 -7.20
CA LEU A 83 -1.38 -9.75 -7.44
C LEU A 83 -0.20 -8.91 -7.97
N ASN A 84 1.01 -9.19 -7.50
CA ASN A 84 2.22 -8.50 -7.98
C ASN A 84 2.49 -8.64 -9.48
N ASN A 85 1.92 -9.65 -10.15
CA ASN A 85 2.02 -9.92 -11.58
C ASN A 85 0.79 -9.46 -12.38
N TRP A 86 -0.14 -8.72 -11.76
CA TRP A 86 -1.42 -8.33 -12.38
C TRP A 86 -1.29 -7.44 -13.63
N PHE A 87 -0.22 -6.67 -13.73
CA PHE A 87 0.03 -5.79 -14.86
C PHE A 87 1.51 -5.65 -15.12
N ASN A 88 1.85 -5.37 -16.39
CA ASN A 88 3.21 -5.08 -16.80
C ASN A 88 3.65 -3.76 -16.16
N ARG A 89 4.76 -3.82 -15.42
CA ARG A 89 5.34 -2.64 -14.78
C ARG A 89 6.17 -1.87 -15.81
N PRO A 90 6.05 -0.54 -15.88
CA PRO A 90 6.81 0.26 -16.82
C PRO A 90 8.31 0.13 -16.54
N GLU A 91 9.10 -0.05 -17.61
CA GLU A 91 10.55 0.04 -17.51
C GLU A 91 10.97 1.50 -17.26
N ASN A 92 12.00 1.65 -16.42
CA ASN A 92 12.62 2.95 -16.16
C ASN A 92 13.69 3.24 -17.21
N SER A 93 13.85 4.52 -17.54
CA SER A 93 14.92 4.98 -18.40
C SER A 93 16.28 4.78 -17.73
N LYS A 94 17.31 4.52 -18.55
CA LYS A 94 18.70 4.41 -18.09
C LYS A 94 19.27 5.79 -17.70
N ASP A 95 18.76 6.86 -18.30
CA ASP A 95 19.35 8.20 -18.21
C ASP A 95 18.49 9.18 -17.39
N TYR A 96 17.26 8.78 -17.04
CA TYR A 96 16.40 9.58 -16.18
C TYR A 96 16.53 9.14 -14.72
N ILE A 97 17.07 10.03 -13.89
CA ILE A 97 17.34 9.77 -12.47
C ILE A 97 16.53 10.73 -11.62
N LEU A 98 15.93 10.21 -10.54
CA LEU A 98 15.35 10.99 -9.46
C LEU A 98 15.99 10.57 -8.11
N PRO A 99 16.07 11.46 -7.10
CA PRO A 99 16.64 11.11 -5.81
C PRO A 99 15.91 9.93 -5.17
N ALA A 100 16.62 8.84 -4.84
CA ALA A 100 16.01 7.69 -4.21
C ALA A 100 15.65 7.98 -2.74
N LEU A 101 14.48 7.49 -2.32
CA LEU A 101 13.92 7.73 -1.00
C LEU A 101 13.77 6.42 -0.21
N SER A 102 14.05 6.46 1.09
CA SER A 102 13.72 5.36 2.02
C SER A 102 12.39 5.56 2.77
N ASN A 103 11.92 6.80 2.82
CA ASN A 103 10.63 7.23 3.37
C ASN A 103 10.29 8.59 2.74
N GLY A 104 9.18 9.21 3.15
CA GLY A 104 8.70 10.45 2.53
C GLY A 104 9.74 11.58 2.37
N ILE A 105 10.70 11.74 3.29
CA ILE A 105 11.63 12.90 3.28
C ILE A 105 13.12 12.54 3.30
N THR A 106 13.45 11.26 3.49
CA THR A 106 14.84 10.79 3.63
C THR A 106 15.39 10.31 2.31
N VAL A 107 16.33 11.09 1.77
CA VAL A 107 17.08 10.78 0.55
C VAL A 107 18.22 9.83 0.89
N LYS A 108 18.36 8.75 0.13
CA LYS A 108 19.45 7.79 0.25
C LYS A 108 20.46 7.99 -0.88
N GLN A 109 21.65 8.42 -0.50
CA GLN A 109 22.76 8.61 -1.44
C GLN A 109 23.26 7.26 -1.99
N GLY A 110 23.83 7.31 -3.20
CA GLY A 110 24.19 6.15 -3.99
C GLY A 110 25.13 5.16 -3.28
N ASN A 111 24.70 3.92 -3.15
CA ASN A 111 25.53 2.72 -3.14
C ASN A 111 25.34 1.96 -4.48
N ALA A 112 26.06 0.86 -4.68
CA ALA A 112 26.05 0.10 -5.93
C ALA A 112 24.65 -0.40 -6.38
N ASP A 113 23.68 -0.57 -5.47
CA ASP A 113 22.32 -1.07 -5.75
C ASP A 113 21.23 -0.01 -5.54
N THR A 114 21.58 1.28 -5.61
CA THR A 114 20.58 2.34 -5.39
C THR A 114 19.58 2.41 -6.54
N ARG A 115 18.30 2.17 -6.23
CA ARG A 115 17.17 2.20 -7.16
C ARG A 115 16.68 3.64 -7.39
N HIS A 116 17.45 4.43 -8.13
CA HIS A 116 17.14 5.85 -8.43
C HIS A 116 16.71 6.11 -9.89
N ARG A 117 16.74 5.07 -10.74
CA ARG A 117 16.26 5.19 -12.13
C ARG A 117 14.74 5.39 -12.15
N ALA A 118 14.29 6.31 -12.97
CA ALA A 118 12.89 6.66 -13.16
C ALA A 118 12.59 6.90 -14.65
N ARG A 119 11.53 7.64 -14.96
CA ARG A 119 11.11 7.97 -16.33
C ARG A 119 10.42 9.34 -16.38
N PRO A 120 10.36 10.00 -17.55
CA PRO A 120 9.82 11.37 -17.65
C PRO A 120 8.35 11.53 -17.18
N ASP A 121 7.53 10.50 -17.38
CA ASP A 121 6.11 10.41 -16.99
C ASP A 121 5.92 9.73 -15.61
N PHE A 122 6.94 9.78 -14.74
CA PHE A 122 6.88 9.27 -13.37
C PHE A 122 5.84 10.04 -12.55
N LEU A 123 4.84 9.34 -12.01
CA LEU A 123 3.87 9.92 -11.08
C LEU A 123 4.27 9.69 -9.63
N ALA A 124 4.63 8.44 -9.31
CA ALA A 124 5.03 8.00 -7.97
C ALA A 124 5.78 6.67 -8.06
N SER A 125 6.29 6.19 -6.91
CA SER A 125 6.78 4.83 -6.74
C SER A 125 5.96 4.12 -5.68
N ILE A 126 5.57 2.87 -5.96
CA ILE A 126 4.95 1.99 -4.97
C ILE A 126 5.91 0.85 -4.65
N CYS A 127 6.29 0.72 -3.38
CA CYS A 127 6.95 -0.49 -2.89
C CYS A 127 5.88 -1.57 -2.69
N SER A 128 6.03 -2.72 -3.36
CA SER A 128 5.16 -3.88 -3.20
C SER A 128 6.01 -5.12 -2.94
N LYS A 129 6.88 -5.04 -1.94
CA LYS A 129 7.77 -6.15 -1.53
C LYS A 129 6.92 -7.32 -1.04
N GLY A 130 7.25 -8.54 -1.52
CA GLY A 130 6.48 -9.75 -1.26
C GLY A 130 5.05 -9.66 -1.78
N ASN A 131 4.34 -10.79 -1.81
CA ASN A 131 2.93 -10.85 -2.25
C ASN A 131 2.01 -11.35 -1.13
N ASP A 132 2.52 -11.41 0.10
CA ASP A 132 1.81 -11.90 1.28
C ASP A 132 1.54 -10.81 2.32
N PHE A 133 0.74 -11.17 3.33
CA PHE A 133 0.41 -10.32 4.48
C PHE A 133 1.64 -10.00 5.35
N GLN A 134 2.59 -10.93 5.53
CA GLN A 134 3.83 -10.67 6.27
C GLN A 134 4.57 -9.44 5.71
N ASN A 135 4.53 -9.26 4.39
CA ASN A 135 5.20 -8.16 3.71
C ASN A 135 4.29 -6.96 3.41
N ALA A 136 3.00 -7.00 3.73
CA ALA A 136 2.05 -5.90 3.52
C ALA A 136 2.44 -4.60 4.26
N LYS A 137 3.20 -4.70 5.35
CA LYS A 137 3.77 -3.55 6.08
C LYS A 137 4.76 -2.71 5.27
N TYR A 138 5.38 -3.29 4.24
CA TYR A 138 6.33 -2.58 3.37
C TYR A 138 5.65 -1.87 2.19
N VAL A 139 4.32 -2.02 2.06
CA VAL A 139 3.57 -1.37 0.98
C VAL A 139 3.43 0.11 1.26
N THR A 140 4.04 0.94 0.40
CA THR A 140 4.07 2.40 0.57
C THR A 140 4.19 3.13 -0.77
N ILE A 141 3.64 4.34 -0.83
CA ILE A 141 3.70 5.25 -1.99
C ILE A 141 4.70 6.37 -1.70
N LEU A 142 5.60 6.68 -2.62
CA LEU A 142 6.56 7.78 -2.52
C LEU A 142 6.53 8.65 -3.79
N SER A 143 6.82 9.95 -3.65
CA SER A 143 6.90 10.90 -4.79
C SER A 143 8.18 10.79 -5.61
N SER A 144 9.05 9.84 -5.28
CA SER A 144 10.33 9.59 -5.95
C SER A 144 10.68 8.10 -5.80
N PRO A 145 11.62 7.52 -6.57
CA PRO A 145 11.93 6.10 -6.51
C PRO A 145 12.23 5.61 -5.09
N ASN A 146 11.59 4.51 -4.68
CA ASN A 146 11.90 3.84 -3.42
C ASN A 146 13.18 3.00 -3.58
N VAL A 147 14.05 3.03 -2.57
CA VAL A 147 15.29 2.23 -2.54
C VAL A 147 15.07 0.71 -2.57
N SER A 148 13.87 0.24 -2.26
CA SER A 148 13.52 -1.18 -2.22
C SER A 148 13.50 -1.81 -3.63
N ALA A 149 14.13 -2.97 -3.79
CA ALA A 149 14.02 -3.78 -5.00
C ALA A 149 12.57 -4.24 -5.30
N GLY A 150 11.67 -4.21 -4.31
CA GLY A 150 10.26 -4.52 -4.48
C GLY A 150 9.43 -3.35 -5.03
N ALA A 151 10.05 -2.21 -5.34
CA ALA A 151 9.35 -1.03 -5.82
C ALA A 151 9.22 -0.96 -7.34
N PHE A 152 8.16 -0.31 -7.79
CA PHE A 152 7.91 -0.03 -9.19
C PHE A 152 7.45 1.40 -9.40
N THR A 153 7.60 1.90 -10.62
CA THR A 153 7.14 3.22 -11.04
C THR A 153 5.67 3.17 -11.40
N VAL A 154 4.90 4.16 -10.94
CA VAL A 154 3.52 4.42 -11.36
C VAL A 154 3.54 5.49 -12.45
N THR A 155 2.86 5.19 -13.55
CA THR A 155 2.57 6.11 -14.66
C THR A 155 1.06 6.18 -14.85
N GLU A 156 0.57 7.12 -15.65
CA GLU A 156 -0.86 7.27 -15.94
C GLU A 156 -1.51 5.95 -16.42
N ASN A 157 -0.87 5.24 -17.35
CA ASN A 157 -1.37 3.96 -17.91
C ASN A 157 -1.62 2.83 -16.90
N ILE A 158 -0.98 2.88 -15.73
CA ILE A 158 -1.14 1.85 -14.69
C ILE A 158 -1.61 2.43 -13.36
N PHE A 159 -2.00 3.71 -13.33
CA PHE A 159 -2.35 4.43 -12.12
C PHE A 159 -3.45 3.68 -11.34
N ASP A 160 -4.58 3.42 -12.00
CA ASP A 160 -5.74 2.75 -11.39
C ASP A 160 -5.37 1.39 -10.77
N LYS A 161 -4.73 0.51 -11.55
CA LYS A 161 -4.32 -0.82 -11.06
C LYS A 161 -3.28 -0.73 -9.93
N SER A 162 -2.41 0.27 -9.97
CA SER A 162 -1.40 0.49 -8.92
C SER A 162 -2.05 0.86 -7.59
N LEU A 163 -3.10 1.68 -7.62
CA LEU A 163 -3.81 2.11 -6.43
C LEU A 163 -4.80 1.07 -5.91
N VAL A 164 -5.42 0.28 -6.79
CA VAL A 164 -6.17 -0.91 -6.37
C VAL A 164 -5.23 -1.90 -5.67
N LEU A 165 -4.06 -2.20 -6.25
CA LEU A 165 -3.06 -3.06 -5.61
C LEU A 165 -2.66 -2.52 -4.23
N PHE A 166 -2.41 -1.22 -4.11
CA PHE A 166 -2.08 -0.60 -2.84
C PHE A 166 -3.20 -0.76 -1.80
N ALA A 167 -4.45 -0.43 -2.16
CA ALA A 167 -5.60 -0.54 -1.27
C ALA A 167 -5.85 -1.99 -0.84
N VAL A 168 -5.87 -2.93 -1.78
CA VAL A 168 -6.04 -4.38 -1.55
C VAL A 168 -5.02 -4.92 -0.56
N ARG A 169 -3.76 -4.46 -0.63
CA ARG A 169 -2.70 -4.91 0.27
C ARG A 169 -2.71 -4.21 1.63
N LYS A 170 -3.47 -3.13 1.81
CA LYS A 170 -3.43 -2.29 3.02
C LYS A 170 -4.72 -2.27 3.83
N ILE A 171 -5.86 -2.53 3.21
CA ILE A 171 -7.18 -2.54 3.88
C ILE A 171 -7.37 -3.79 4.74
N PRO A 172 -7.15 -5.03 4.22
CA PRO A 172 -7.29 -6.23 5.02
C PRO A 172 -6.27 -6.27 6.16
N LYS A 173 -6.71 -6.61 7.37
CA LYS A 173 -5.85 -6.64 8.55
C LYS A 173 -5.04 -7.94 8.59
N PRO A 174 -3.72 -7.87 8.83
CA PRO A 174 -2.92 -9.06 9.12
C PRO A 174 -3.39 -9.73 10.40
N THR A 175 -3.45 -11.06 10.37
CA THR A 175 -3.63 -11.94 11.52
C THR A 175 -2.49 -12.96 11.53
N TRP A 176 -2.25 -13.62 12.65
CA TRP A 176 -1.28 -14.71 12.70
C TRP A 176 -1.59 -15.80 11.67
N LEU A 177 -2.87 -16.03 11.34
CA LEU A 177 -3.30 -17.11 10.45
C LEU A 177 -3.12 -16.75 8.97
N ASN A 178 -3.38 -15.50 8.61
CA ASN A 178 -3.25 -15.01 7.23
C ASN A 178 -1.84 -14.48 6.89
N ASP A 179 -0.90 -14.43 7.84
CA ASP A 179 0.48 -13.93 7.66
C ASP A 179 1.22 -14.59 6.47
N ARG A 180 0.80 -15.79 6.05
CA ARG A 180 1.34 -16.51 4.87
C ARG A 180 0.43 -16.46 3.64
N ASN A 181 -0.80 -15.98 3.74
CA ASN A 181 -1.74 -15.89 2.63
C ASN A 181 -1.21 -14.94 1.56
N GLN A 182 -1.53 -15.26 0.31
CA GLN A 182 -1.09 -14.51 -0.86
C GLN A 182 -2.24 -13.63 -1.35
N PHE A 183 -1.92 -12.44 -1.84
CA PHE A 183 -2.88 -11.61 -2.58
C PHE A 183 -2.95 -12.08 -4.03
N LEU A 184 -4.16 -12.17 -4.57
CA LEU A 184 -4.40 -12.70 -5.91
C LEU A 184 -4.80 -11.62 -6.91
N ILE A 185 -4.59 -11.91 -8.18
CA ILE A 185 -5.20 -11.18 -9.30
C ILE A 185 -6.72 -11.37 -9.21
N PRO A 186 -7.52 -10.30 -9.40
CA PRO A 186 -8.97 -10.42 -9.34
C PRO A 186 -9.48 -11.37 -10.43
N ASN A 187 -10.45 -12.21 -10.07
CA ASN A 187 -11.07 -13.16 -10.98
C ASN A 187 -12.35 -12.61 -11.66
N LYS A 188 -12.65 -11.33 -11.41
CA LYS A 188 -13.78 -10.59 -11.99
C LYS A 188 -13.31 -9.28 -12.61
N ILE A 189 -14.13 -8.75 -13.52
CA ILE A 189 -13.99 -7.38 -14.00
C ILE A 189 -14.36 -6.44 -12.84
N LEU A 190 -13.49 -5.48 -12.56
CA LEU A 190 -13.68 -4.54 -11.46
C LEU A 190 -14.60 -3.39 -11.88
N PRO A 191 -15.64 -3.07 -11.09
CA PRO A 191 -16.44 -1.87 -11.32
C PRO A 191 -15.60 -0.60 -11.17
N THR A 192 -15.89 0.42 -11.98
CA THR A 192 -15.24 1.74 -11.89
C THR A 192 -15.37 2.36 -10.50
N GLU A 193 -16.51 2.19 -9.83
CA GLU A 193 -16.70 2.69 -8.46
C GLU A 193 -15.70 2.08 -7.47
N PHE A 194 -15.48 0.77 -7.51
CA PHE A 194 -14.49 0.09 -6.65
C PHE A 194 -13.07 0.60 -6.90
N ILE A 195 -12.69 0.76 -8.17
CA ILE A 195 -11.38 1.30 -8.55
C ILE A 195 -11.21 2.71 -7.98
N ASN A 196 -12.22 3.56 -8.16
CA ASN A 196 -12.19 4.95 -7.71
C ASN A 196 -12.16 5.05 -6.19
N ASP A 197 -12.92 4.20 -5.48
CA ASP A 197 -12.90 4.10 -4.02
C ASP A 197 -11.52 3.67 -3.50
N CYS A 198 -10.87 2.69 -4.15
CA CYS A 198 -9.50 2.31 -3.82
C CYS A 198 -8.52 3.48 -3.99
N ILE A 199 -8.65 4.26 -5.07
CA ILE A 199 -7.81 5.43 -5.33
C ILE A 199 -7.99 6.47 -4.23
N ILE A 200 -9.23 6.88 -3.93
CA ILE A 200 -9.53 7.89 -2.91
C ILE A 200 -9.09 7.43 -1.52
N TRP A 201 -9.34 6.17 -1.16
CA TRP A 201 -8.85 5.58 0.09
C TRP A 201 -7.32 5.65 0.19
N SER A 202 -6.62 5.42 -0.91
CA SER A 202 -5.15 5.44 -0.94
C SER A 202 -4.56 6.81 -0.63
N LEU A 203 -5.23 7.91 -1.01
CA LEU A 203 -4.74 9.28 -0.86
C LEU A 203 -4.48 9.65 0.60
N PHE A 204 -5.33 9.19 1.52
CA PHE A 204 -5.23 9.53 2.95
C PHE A 204 -4.76 8.35 3.82
N SER A 205 -4.32 7.26 3.20
CA SER A 205 -3.71 6.14 3.92
C SER A 205 -2.45 6.57 4.67
N ASN A 206 -2.24 6.06 5.88
CA ASN A 206 -0.99 6.26 6.63
C ASN A 206 0.25 5.75 5.89
N SER A 207 0.08 4.84 4.93
CA SER A 207 1.15 4.29 4.08
C SER A 207 1.37 5.07 2.77
N ASN A 208 0.52 6.07 2.49
CA ASN A 208 0.85 7.09 1.50
C ASN A 208 1.89 8.04 2.10
N GLN A 209 3.14 7.88 1.63
CA GLN A 209 4.29 8.65 2.06
C GLN A 209 4.71 9.70 1.03
N THR A 210 3.82 10.09 0.13
CA THR A 210 4.09 11.14 -0.86
C THR A 210 4.39 12.47 -0.17
N THR A 211 5.32 13.20 -0.79
CA THR A 211 5.88 14.47 -0.34
C THR A 211 6.19 15.36 -1.54
N SER A 212 6.40 16.65 -1.24
CA SER A 212 7.02 17.59 -2.16
C SER A 212 8.29 18.11 -1.50
N LEU A 213 9.40 18.10 -2.24
CA LEU A 213 10.72 18.48 -1.74
C LEU A 213 11.38 19.44 -2.72
N ARG A 214 11.97 20.53 -2.23
CA ARG A 214 12.73 21.48 -3.05
C ARG A 214 14.22 21.30 -2.80
N SER A 215 15.03 21.71 -3.78
CA SER A 215 16.48 21.82 -3.64
C SER A 215 17.20 20.55 -3.16
N VAL A 216 16.72 19.37 -3.57
CA VAL A 216 17.26 18.08 -3.16
C VAL A 216 18.59 17.83 -3.86
N LYS A 217 19.69 17.95 -3.10
CA LYS A 217 21.04 17.59 -3.57
C LYS A 217 21.17 16.07 -3.70
N TYR A 218 21.39 15.60 -4.92
CA TYR A 218 21.56 14.18 -5.22
C TYR A 218 22.62 13.99 -6.31
N PHE A 219 23.69 13.25 -5.97
CA PHE A 219 24.94 13.29 -6.74
C PHE A 219 25.37 14.75 -6.99
N ASN A 220 25.70 15.09 -8.24
CA ASN A 220 26.17 16.43 -8.64
C ASN A 220 25.05 17.31 -9.19
N ARG A 221 23.79 17.03 -8.84
CA ARG A 221 22.61 17.76 -9.33
C ARG A 221 21.67 18.13 -8.19
N ILE A 222 20.84 19.13 -8.45
CA ILE A 222 19.76 19.58 -7.56
C ILE A 222 18.43 19.23 -8.21
N TYR A 223 17.54 18.63 -7.44
CA TYR A 223 16.23 18.18 -7.91
C TYR A 223 15.10 18.84 -7.13
N ASN A 224 14.00 19.11 -7.81
CA ASN A 224 12.72 19.39 -7.19
C ASN A 224 11.82 18.16 -7.38
N ILE A 225 11.37 17.59 -6.28
CA ILE A 225 10.44 16.45 -6.28
C ILE A 225 9.04 17.03 -6.11
N ARG A 226 8.22 16.90 -7.15
CA ARG A 226 6.81 17.32 -7.13
C ARG A 226 5.94 16.22 -6.51
N ASN A 227 4.89 16.62 -5.84
CA ASN A 227 3.89 15.69 -5.33
C ASN A 227 2.71 15.56 -6.31
N ASN A 228 2.69 14.51 -7.12
CA ASN A 228 1.57 14.27 -8.05
C ASN A 228 0.27 13.82 -7.36
N PHE A 229 0.32 13.53 -6.05
CA PHE A 229 -0.78 12.99 -5.26
C PHE A 229 -1.57 14.05 -4.48
N PHE A 230 -1.26 15.34 -4.66
CA PHE A 230 -2.03 16.42 -4.07
C PHE A 230 -3.46 16.44 -4.69
N PRO A 231 -4.54 16.40 -3.88
CA PRO A 231 -5.87 16.06 -4.41
C PRO A 231 -6.77 17.27 -4.75
N PHE A 232 -6.34 18.50 -4.48
CA PHE A 232 -7.15 19.70 -4.73
C PHE A 232 -6.52 20.57 -5.81
N THR A 233 -7.36 21.22 -6.61
CA THR A 233 -6.90 22.12 -7.69
C THR A 233 -6.38 23.43 -7.11
N ILE A 234 -5.45 24.08 -7.81
CA ILE A 234 -4.92 25.40 -7.46
C ILE A 234 -6.06 26.42 -7.31
N ASP A 235 -7.06 26.38 -8.20
CA ASP A 235 -8.22 27.28 -8.15
C ASP A 235 -9.07 27.08 -6.90
N GLU A 236 -9.10 25.86 -6.36
CA GLU A 236 -9.74 25.59 -5.08
C GLU A 236 -8.89 26.12 -3.92
N ILE A 237 -7.58 25.82 -3.91
CA ILE A 237 -6.66 26.20 -2.82
C ILE A 237 -6.54 27.73 -2.71
N LYS A 238 -6.54 28.45 -3.84
CA LYS A 238 -6.52 29.94 -3.88
C LYS A 238 -7.69 30.58 -3.11
N LYS A 239 -8.79 29.84 -2.88
CA LYS A 239 -9.95 30.30 -2.10
C LYS A 239 -9.79 30.05 -0.60
N TRP A 240 -8.71 29.39 -0.16
CA TRP A 240 -8.47 29.07 1.24
C TRP A 240 -7.62 30.13 1.93
N GLU A 241 -7.65 30.13 3.26
CA GLU A 241 -6.71 30.92 4.05
C GLU A 241 -5.34 30.23 4.04
N ILE A 242 -4.39 30.81 3.31
CA ILE A 242 -2.99 30.36 3.27
C ILE A 242 -2.13 31.43 3.94
N ARG A 243 -1.44 31.07 5.02
CA ARG A 243 -0.60 32.01 5.78
C ARG A 243 0.86 32.06 5.35
N ASP A 244 1.22 31.32 4.31
CA ASP A 244 2.52 31.35 3.66
C ASP A 244 2.44 32.12 2.33
N PRO A 245 3.04 33.32 2.22
CA PRO A 245 3.05 34.11 0.99
C PRO A 245 3.81 33.45 -0.17
N ASP A 246 4.88 32.69 0.12
CA ASP A 246 5.71 32.09 -0.92
C ASP A 246 4.93 30.98 -1.64
N MET A 247 4.15 30.19 -0.89
CA MET A 247 3.22 29.22 -1.48
C MET A 247 2.18 29.86 -2.39
N LYS A 248 1.68 31.07 -2.05
CA LYS A 248 0.73 31.80 -2.90
C LYS A 248 1.37 32.19 -4.23
N ILE A 249 2.61 32.68 -4.18
CA ILE A 249 3.37 33.09 -5.37
C ILE A 249 3.69 31.87 -6.24
N GLU A 250 4.12 30.75 -5.65
CA GLU A 250 4.44 29.51 -6.38
C GLU A 250 3.23 29.04 -7.21
N MET A 251 2.02 29.04 -6.63
CA MET A 251 0.79 28.62 -7.32
C MET A 251 0.37 29.51 -8.51
N VAL A 252 0.90 30.73 -8.65
CA VAL A 252 0.55 31.60 -9.80
C VAL A 252 1.08 31.02 -11.11
N ASN A 253 2.25 30.38 -11.06
CA ASN A 253 2.98 29.89 -12.24
C ASN A 253 3.08 28.35 -12.30
N ASP A 254 2.29 27.66 -11.49
CA ASP A 254 2.30 26.20 -11.39
C ASP A 254 0.98 25.60 -11.93
N THR A 255 0.93 24.28 -12.04
CA THR A 255 -0.22 23.54 -12.58
C THR A 255 -0.79 22.55 -11.58
N ASP A 256 -2.07 22.22 -11.76
CA ASP A 256 -2.72 21.16 -10.99
C ASP A 256 -1.93 19.85 -11.04
N ARG A 257 -1.90 19.17 -9.89
CA ARG A 257 -1.25 17.86 -9.76
C ARG A 257 -2.11 16.78 -10.40
N PHE A 258 -1.47 15.67 -10.77
CA PHE A 258 -2.12 14.58 -11.49
C PHE A 258 -3.41 14.10 -10.81
N VAL A 259 -3.38 13.87 -9.49
CA VAL A 259 -4.55 13.38 -8.75
C VAL A 259 -5.69 14.41 -8.72
N ALA A 260 -5.42 15.70 -8.57
CA ALA A 260 -6.45 16.73 -8.63
C ALA A 260 -7.17 16.71 -10.00
N ASN A 261 -6.39 16.63 -11.09
CA ASN A 261 -6.94 16.48 -12.45
C ASN A 261 -7.74 15.17 -12.61
N TRP A 262 -7.22 14.06 -12.09
CA TRP A 262 -7.91 12.76 -12.13
C TRP A 262 -9.26 12.82 -11.40
N ILE A 263 -9.32 13.43 -10.20
CA ILE A 263 -10.56 13.58 -9.42
C ILE A 263 -11.58 14.41 -10.20
N SER A 264 -11.16 15.49 -10.86
CA SER A 264 -12.08 16.37 -11.61
C SER A 264 -12.75 15.68 -12.82
N LYS A 265 -12.15 14.61 -13.34
CA LYS A 265 -12.60 13.88 -14.54
C LYS A 265 -13.38 12.61 -14.21
N ASN A 266 -13.39 12.17 -12.95
CA ASN A 266 -13.95 10.89 -12.56
C ASN A 266 -15.12 11.03 -11.59
N THR A 267 -16.14 10.19 -11.80
CA THR A 267 -17.26 10.06 -10.85
C THR A 267 -16.81 9.21 -9.67
N ILE A 268 -17.00 9.73 -8.46
CA ILE A 268 -16.65 9.06 -7.20
C ILE A 268 -17.90 8.81 -6.35
N SER A 269 -17.87 7.76 -5.53
CA SER A 269 -18.97 7.40 -4.63
C SER A 269 -19.23 8.45 -3.56
N GLU A 270 -20.38 8.37 -2.89
CA GLU A 270 -20.71 9.25 -1.76
C GLU A 270 -19.73 9.10 -0.60
N GLU A 271 -19.27 7.89 -0.30
CA GLU A 271 -18.26 7.64 0.73
C GLU A 271 -16.92 8.29 0.36
N SER A 272 -16.50 8.17 -0.91
CA SER A 272 -15.31 8.84 -1.43
C SER A 272 -15.42 10.36 -1.37
N LYS A 273 -16.60 10.94 -1.67
CA LYS A 273 -16.85 12.39 -1.51
C LYS A 273 -16.71 12.83 -0.06
N ARG A 274 -17.18 12.02 0.91
CA ARG A 274 -17.02 12.31 2.35
C ARG A 274 -15.56 12.29 2.76
N VAL A 275 -14.78 11.32 2.30
CA VAL A 275 -13.33 11.25 2.55
C VAL A 275 -12.61 12.48 2.00
N LEU A 276 -12.85 12.85 0.74
CA LEU A 276 -12.25 14.05 0.16
C LEU A 276 -12.69 15.33 0.89
N SER A 277 -13.93 15.37 1.38
CA SER A 277 -14.43 16.53 2.13
C SER A 277 -13.78 16.67 3.49
N ALA A 278 -13.60 15.58 4.24
CA ALA A 278 -12.83 15.59 5.47
C ALA A 278 -11.35 15.93 5.21
N GLY A 279 -10.76 15.37 4.14
CA GLY A 279 -9.39 15.68 3.71
C GLY A 279 -9.20 17.16 3.39
N ARG A 280 -10.18 17.79 2.74
CA ARG A 280 -10.18 19.23 2.44
C ARG A 280 -10.14 20.07 3.71
N ILE A 281 -10.89 19.68 4.73
CA ILE A 281 -10.92 20.39 6.02
C ILE A 281 -9.55 20.29 6.70
N VAL A 282 -8.92 19.11 6.70
CA VAL A 282 -7.55 18.92 7.22
C VAL A 282 -6.54 19.81 6.48
N TYR A 283 -6.60 19.87 5.14
CA TYR A 283 -5.67 20.69 4.36
C TYR A 283 -5.91 22.19 4.60
N LYS A 284 -7.16 22.64 4.72
CA LYS A 284 -7.47 24.02 5.13
C LYS A 284 -6.90 24.35 6.51
N ALA A 285 -7.06 23.45 7.49
CA ALA A 285 -6.49 23.62 8.83
C ALA A 285 -4.96 23.71 8.79
N PHE A 286 -4.31 22.91 7.94
CA PHE A 286 -2.87 22.99 7.71
C PHE A 286 -2.43 24.34 7.14
N PHE A 287 -3.03 24.81 6.04
CA PHE A 287 -2.64 26.06 5.39
C PHE A 287 -2.93 27.30 6.25
N SER A 288 -4.02 27.29 7.03
CA SER A 288 -4.38 28.40 7.92
C SER A 288 -3.53 28.46 9.19
N ASN A 289 -2.78 27.39 9.51
CA ASN A 289 -1.91 27.33 10.68
C ASN A 289 -0.44 27.11 10.34
N ILE A 290 -0.05 27.15 9.07
CA ILE A 290 1.31 26.81 8.63
C ILE A 290 2.40 27.63 9.33
N ASN A 291 2.14 28.91 9.60
CA ASN A 291 3.06 29.81 10.29
C ASN A 291 3.17 29.56 11.82
N LYS A 292 2.34 28.68 12.37
CA LYS A 292 2.39 28.26 13.78
C LYS A 292 3.15 26.95 13.98
N MET A 293 3.66 26.35 12.91
CA MET A 293 4.30 25.03 12.95
C MET A 293 5.76 25.08 12.49
N ALA A 294 6.59 24.23 13.08
CA ALA A 294 7.96 23.97 12.64
C ALA A 294 7.97 23.10 11.36
N THR A 295 7.74 23.75 10.21
CA THR A 295 7.63 23.12 8.89
C THR A 295 8.96 22.54 8.36
N HIS A 296 10.09 23.14 8.73
CA HIS A 296 11.43 22.76 8.26
C HIS A 296 11.79 21.30 8.56
N LYS A 297 11.36 20.77 9.72
CA LYS A 297 11.61 19.37 10.13
C LYS A 297 11.00 18.38 9.15
N TRP A 298 9.85 18.73 8.58
CA TRP A 298 9.11 17.94 7.61
C TRP A 298 9.40 18.35 6.16
N LYS A 299 10.37 19.24 5.93
CA LYS A 299 10.76 19.76 4.61
C LYS A 299 9.59 20.32 3.80
N ILE A 300 8.66 20.99 4.49
CA ILE A 300 7.50 21.62 3.87
C ILE A 300 7.96 22.98 3.34
N GLU A 301 8.14 23.05 2.02
CA GLU A 301 8.70 24.21 1.32
C GLU A 301 7.87 24.61 0.10
N SER A 302 6.73 23.96 -0.13
CA SER A 302 5.89 24.19 -1.30
C SER A 302 4.40 23.92 -1.05
N TRP A 303 3.55 24.52 -1.89
CA TRP A 303 2.09 24.41 -1.76
C TRP A 303 1.58 22.97 -1.91
N ASP A 304 2.26 22.15 -2.71
CA ASP A 304 1.88 20.76 -2.98
C ASP A 304 2.41 19.77 -1.93
N ALA A 305 2.65 20.23 -0.69
CA ALA A 305 3.08 19.38 0.42
C ALA A 305 2.27 18.09 0.49
N GLY A 306 2.96 16.96 0.63
CA GLY A 306 2.30 15.65 0.55
C GLY A 306 1.63 15.23 1.85
N TRP A 307 0.78 14.21 1.76
CA TRP A 307 -0.02 13.72 2.89
C TRP A 307 0.85 13.38 4.11
N TYR A 308 2.00 12.75 3.87
CA TYR A 308 2.96 12.46 4.93
C TYR A 308 3.42 13.71 5.67
N GLN A 309 3.77 14.77 4.92
CA GLN A 309 4.28 16.00 5.51
C GLN A 309 3.18 16.70 6.32
N ILE A 310 1.99 16.88 5.72
CA ILE A 310 0.85 17.55 6.34
C ILE A 310 0.45 16.84 7.63
N ARG A 311 0.19 15.53 7.56
CA ARG A 311 -0.24 14.75 8.72
C ARG A 311 0.79 14.76 9.84
N ARG A 312 2.07 14.57 9.52
CA ARG A 312 3.14 14.54 10.54
C ARG A 312 3.33 15.90 11.20
N CYS A 313 3.26 16.98 10.41
CA CYS A 313 3.38 18.34 10.93
C CYS A 313 2.23 18.71 11.85
N LEU A 314 0.98 18.42 11.46
CA LEU A 314 -0.22 18.65 12.27
C LEU A 314 -0.17 17.89 13.60
N VAL A 315 0.08 16.57 13.54
CA VAL A 315 0.14 15.70 14.73
C VAL A 315 1.22 16.16 15.72
N GLU A 316 2.40 16.54 15.22
CA GLU A 316 3.49 17.00 16.07
C GLU A 316 3.15 18.27 16.86
N HIS A 317 2.36 19.17 16.27
CA HIS A 317 2.00 20.45 16.88
C HIS A 317 0.64 20.42 17.59
N GLY A 318 -0.06 19.28 17.58
CA GLY A 318 -1.40 19.15 18.15
C GLY A 318 -2.44 20.04 17.47
N ILE A 319 -2.23 20.38 16.19
CA ILE A 319 -3.14 21.21 15.39
C ILE A 319 -4.00 20.32 14.50
N GLY A 320 -5.27 20.65 14.34
CA GLY A 320 -6.16 19.94 13.43
C GLY A 320 -6.55 18.54 13.91
N LYS A 321 -6.54 18.31 15.24
CA LYS A 321 -6.76 16.98 15.83
C LYS A 321 -8.15 16.44 15.48
N ASP A 322 -9.18 17.23 15.68
CA ASP A 322 -10.57 16.83 15.43
C ASP A 322 -10.80 16.59 13.92
N GLU A 323 -10.18 17.42 13.07
CA GLU A 323 -10.20 17.28 11.61
C GLU A 323 -9.51 15.98 11.16
N LEU A 324 -8.37 15.62 11.78
CA LEU A 324 -7.66 14.37 11.51
C LEU A 324 -8.45 13.15 12.00
N GLU A 325 -9.12 13.24 13.14
CA GLU A 325 -9.97 12.17 13.68
C GLU A 325 -11.20 11.94 12.78
N GLU A 326 -11.86 13.02 12.33
CA GLU A 326 -12.99 12.91 11.40
C GLU A 326 -12.57 12.37 10.03
N LEU A 327 -11.41 12.78 9.50
CA LEU A 327 -10.85 12.17 8.29
C LEU A 327 -10.55 10.69 8.49
N SER A 328 -9.96 10.30 9.63
CA SER A 328 -9.70 8.89 9.94
C SER A 328 -10.99 8.08 9.95
N LYS A 329 -12.04 8.61 10.59
CA LYS A 329 -13.36 7.96 10.64
C LYS A 329 -13.96 7.78 9.24
N MET A 330 -13.95 8.81 8.40
CA MET A 330 -14.46 8.69 7.02
C MET A 330 -13.62 7.72 6.18
N HIS A 331 -12.30 7.74 6.37
CA HIS A 331 -11.36 6.84 5.70
C HIS A 331 -11.58 5.37 6.10
N ASP A 332 -11.84 5.11 7.37
CA ASP A 332 -12.15 3.77 7.90
C ASP A 332 -13.51 3.27 7.40
N LEU A 333 -14.52 4.14 7.30
CA LEU A 333 -15.82 3.79 6.70
C LEU A 333 -15.69 3.40 5.23
N LEU A 334 -14.90 4.14 4.45
CA LEU A 334 -14.60 3.78 3.06
C LEU A 334 -13.83 2.45 2.99
N GLY A 335 -12.86 2.22 3.87
CA GLY A 335 -12.17 0.94 3.97
C GLY A 335 -13.10 -0.23 4.29
N THR A 336 -14.10 0.00 5.16
CA THR A 336 -15.12 -0.98 5.53
C THR A 336 -16.04 -1.32 4.36
N LYS A 337 -16.35 -0.35 3.48
CA LYS A 337 -17.07 -0.59 2.22
C LYS A 337 -16.25 -1.44 1.25
N ILE A 338 -14.96 -1.13 1.10
CA ILE A 338 -14.06 -1.78 0.14
C ILE A 338 -13.71 -3.23 0.57
N LEU A 339 -13.55 -3.49 1.87
CA LEU A 339 -13.09 -4.78 2.39
C LEU A 339 -13.88 -6.00 1.87
N PRO A 340 -15.21 -6.08 1.96
CA PRO A 340 -15.95 -7.21 1.43
C PRO A 340 -15.84 -7.33 -0.10
N GLN A 341 -15.66 -6.22 -0.82
CA GLN A 341 -15.47 -6.22 -2.28
C GLN A 341 -14.11 -6.80 -2.69
N ILE A 342 -13.06 -6.63 -1.87
CA ILE A 342 -11.75 -7.27 -2.07
C ILE A 342 -11.92 -8.80 -2.13
N GLU A 343 -12.67 -9.37 -1.20
CA GLU A 343 -12.97 -10.80 -1.18
C GLU A 343 -13.89 -11.20 -2.34
N GLU A 344 -14.93 -10.40 -2.60
CA GLU A 344 -15.90 -10.65 -3.66
C GLU A 344 -15.27 -10.71 -5.06
N TYR A 345 -14.27 -9.86 -5.31
CA TYR A 345 -13.53 -9.80 -6.58
C TYR A 345 -12.33 -10.75 -6.64
N GLY A 346 -12.13 -11.56 -5.60
CA GLY A 346 -11.15 -12.65 -5.61
C GLY A 346 -9.70 -12.22 -5.39
N PHE A 347 -9.47 -11.07 -4.75
CA PHE A 347 -8.11 -10.65 -4.37
C PHE A 347 -7.55 -11.44 -3.17
N LEU A 348 -8.42 -12.11 -2.43
CA LEU A 348 -8.10 -12.97 -1.30
C LEU A 348 -8.78 -14.32 -1.52
N ASP A 349 -8.10 -15.41 -1.21
CA ASP A 349 -8.77 -16.69 -1.11
C ASP A 349 -9.56 -16.75 0.22
N LYS A 350 -10.75 -17.37 0.18
CA LYS A 350 -11.55 -17.68 1.37
C LYS A 350 -10.99 -18.94 2.03
N ASP A 351 -9.85 -18.78 2.69
CA ASP A 351 -9.01 -19.89 3.15
C ASP A 351 -9.36 -20.42 4.55
N GLU A 352 -10.25 -19.77 5.30
CA GLU A 352 -10.41 -20.01 6.73
C GLU A 352 -11.87 -20.29 7.06
N VAL A 353 -12.13 -21.48 7.59
CA VAL A 353 -13.44 -21.87 8.15
C VAL A 353 -13.21 -22.18 9.62
N PHE A 354 -13.79 -21.36 10.49
CA PHE A 354 -13.92 -21.70 11.90
C PHE A 354 -15.18 -22.54 12.01
N ASP A 355 -15.03 -23.79 12.42
CA ASP A 355 -16.18 -24.57 12.83
C ASP A 355 -16.61 -24.00 14.19
N GLU A 356 -17.85 -23.50 14.30
CA GLU A 356 -18.50 -23.44 15.61
C GLU A 356 -18.70 -24.89 16.06
N ILE A 357 -17.75 -25.42 16.81
CA ILE A 357 -17.86 -26.74 17.45
C ILE A 357 -18.59 -26.59 18.77
#